data_AF-A0A1I2V115-F1
#
_entry.id   AF-A0A1I2V115-F1
#
_cell.length_a   1.000
_cell.length_b   1.000
_cell.length_c   1.000
_cell.angle_alpha   90.00
_cell.angle_beta   90.00
_cell.angle_gamma   90.00
#
_symmetry.space_group_name_H-M   'P 1'
#
loop_
_entity.id
_entity.type
_entity.pdbx_description
1 polymer ?
#
loop_
_entity_poly.entity_id
_entity_poly.type
_entity_poly.pdbx_seq_one_letter_code
_entity_poly.pdbx_strand_id
1 'polypeptide(L)' 'GNIEFKTDNIDLFNFSLDEINESEKWNLDAHTFDLHHDSSMNEGNIMTEYEEKFSSKGNKICKLITSRIVK' A
#
# COMPACT_ATOMS: atom_id res chain seq x y z
N GLY A 1 -10.63 5.28 -11.80
CA GLY A 1 -10.47 5.77 -10.41
C GLY A 1 -9.53 4.84 -9.71
N ASN A 2 -8.64 5.37 -8.90
CA ASN A 2 -7.61 4.62 -8.18
C ASN A 2 -7.82 4.70 -6.66
N ILE A 3 -7.32 3.69 -5.97
CA ILE A 3 -7.22 3.61 -4.52
C ILE A 3 -5.74 3.47 -4.18
N GLU A 4 -5.26 4.32 -3.28
CA GLU A 4 -3.98 4.13 -2.60
C GLU A 4 -4.25 3.73 -1.16
N PHE A 5 -3.75 2.56 -0.77
CA PHE A 5 -3.96 2.00 0.56
C PHE A 5 -2.61 1.75 1.23
N LYS A 6 -2.48 2.20 2.49
CA LYS A 6 -1.30 1.97 3.32
C LYS A 6 -1.69 1.40 4.68
N THR A 7 -0.93 0.43 5.16
CA THR A 7 -1.14 -0.22 6.46
C THR A 7 0.17 -0.78 7.01
N ASP A 8 0.29 -0.82 8.32
CA ASP A 8 1.37 -1.50 9.06
C ASP A 8 1.01 -2.95 9.44
N ASN A 9 -0.21 -3.39 9.13
CA ASN A 9 -0.68 -4.75 9.38
C ASN A 9 -0.44 -5.63 8.14
N ILE A 10 0.56 -6.51 8.23
CA ILE A 10 0.97 -7.39 7.14
C ILE A 10 -0.12 -8.38 6.71
N ASP A 11 -0.93 -8.87 7.65
CA ASP A 11 -1.99 -9.86 7.37
C ASP A 11 -3.13 -9.20 6.60
N LEU A 12 -3.53 -7.98 7.01
CA LEU A 12 -4.51 -7.18 6.27
C LEU A 12 -4.00 -6.81 4.88
N PHE A 13 -2.70 -6.50 4.77
CA PHE A 13 -2.09 -6.17 3.48
C PHE A 13 -2.11 -7.35 2.52
N ASN A 14 -1.67 -8.54 2.96
CA ASN A 14 -1.70 -9.77 2.16
C ASN A 14 -3.12 -10.12 1.73
N PHE A 15 -4.08 -10.09 2.67
CA PHE A 15 -5.50 -10.29 2.35
C PHE A 15 -5.99 -9.31 1.26
N SER A 16 -5.60 -8.03 1.36
CA SER A 16 -5.99 -7.02 0.38
C SER A 16 -5.39 -7.29 -1.01
N LEU A 17 -4.13 -7.75 -1.08
CA LEU A 17 -3.49 -8.12 -2.34
C LEU A 17 -4.20 -9.31 -3.00
N ASP A 18 -4.54 -10.33 -2.21
CA ASP A 18 -5.25 -11.52 -2.70
C ASP A 18 -6.62 -11.15 -3.27
N GLU A 19 -7.44 -10.39 -2.52
CA GLU A 19 -8.76 -9.93 -2.98
C GLU A 19 -8.70 -9.07 -4.24
N ILE A 20 -7.67 -8.22 -4.39
CA ILE A 20 -7.48 -7.41 -5.60
C ILE A 20 -7.13 -8.32 -6.79
N ASN A 21 -6.20 -9.27 -6.61
CA ASN A 21 -5.77 -10.18 -7.68
C ASN A 21 -6.86 -11.15 -8.14
N GLU A 22 -7.76 -11.55 -7.24
CA GLU A 22 -8.92 -12.38 -7.57
C GLU A 22 -10.07 -11.59 -8.21
N SER A 23 -10.02 -10.25 -8.16
CA SER A 23 -11.10 -9.40 -8.67
C SER A 23 -11.00 -9.12 -10.17
N GLU A 24 -12.07 -9.40 -10.92
CA GLU A 24 -12.18 -8.96 -12.32
C GLU A 24 -12.41 -7.43 -12.48
N LYS A 25 -12.57 -6.70 -11.38
CA LYS A 25 -12.92 -5.26 -11.40
C LYS A 25 -11.72 -4.36 -11.12
N TRP A 26 -10.64 -4.90 -10.58
CA TRP A 26 -9.51 -4.14 -10.09
C TRP A 26 -8.23 -4.62 -10.76
N ASN A 27 -7.35 -3.69 -11.05
CA ASN A 27 -5.99 -3.95 -11.50
C ASN A 27 -5.04 -3.54 -10.37
N LEU A 28 -4.11 -4.41 -9.98
CA LEU A 28 -3.04 -4.06 -9.05
C LEU A 28 -1.95 -3.32 -9.83
N ASP A 29 -1.81 -2.01 -9.59
CA ASP A 29 -0.88 -1.17 -10.36
C ASP A 29 0.53 -1.20 -9.76
N ALA A 30 0.64 -1.20 -8.43
CA ALA A 30 1.92 -1.29 -7.71
C ALA A 30 1.70 -1.72 -6.25
N HIS A 31 2.71 -2.34 -5.64
CA HIS A 31 2.72 -2.59 -4.19
C HIS A 31 4.16 -2.65 -3.64
N THR A 32 4.29 -2.35 -2.35
CA THR A 32 5.54 -2.49 -1.59
C THR A 32 5.24 -2.88 -0.14
N PHE A 33 6.13 -3.68 0.45
CA PHE A 33 6.06 -4.08 1.86
C PHE A 33 6.88 -3.16 2.77
N ASP A 34 7.58 -2.18 2.20
CA ASP A 34 8.43 -1.26 2.94
C ASP A 34 8.45 0.11 2.26
N LEU A 35 7.34 0.83 2.42
CA LEU A 35 7.10 2.13 1.79
C LEU A 35 8.25 3.10 2.01
N HIS A 36 8.78 3.23 3.24
CA HIS A 36 9.82 4.22 3.53
C HIS A 36 11.16 3.93 2.84
N HIS A 37 11.39 2.69 2.40
CA HIS A 37 12.60 2.29 1.66
C HIS A 37 12.37 2.14 0.15
N ASP A 38 11.14 2.31 -0.32
CA ASP A 38 10.80 2.27 -1.75
C ASP A 38 10.89 3.68 -2.35
N SER A 39 11.96 3.97 -3.07
CA SER A 39 12.20 5.32 -3.61
C SER A 39 11.10 5.81 -4.55
N SER A 40 10.40 4.91 -5.26
CA SER A 40 9.35 5.30 -6.20
C SER A 40 8.00 5.43 -5.50
N MET A 41 7.63 4.48 -4.65
CA MET A 41 6.32 4.49 -4.00
C MET A 41 6.22 5.48 -2.84
N ASN A 42 7.36 5.86 -2.25
CA ASN A 42 7.45 6.86 -1.19
C ASN A 42 7.48 8.30 -1.71
N GLU A 43 7.63 8.51 -3.02
CA GLU A 43 7.64 9.85 -3.60
C GLU A 43 6.29 10.54 -3.31
N GLY A 44 6.35 11.72 -2.68
CA GLY A 44 5.15 12.46 -2.29
C GLY A 44 4.35 11.84 -1.13
N ASN A 45 4.88 10.82 -0.44
CA ASN A 45 4.23 10.25 0.74
C ASN A 45 4.10 11.30 1.85
N ILE A 46 2.85 11.58 2.25
CA ILE A 46 2.56 12.37 3.44
C ILE A 46 2.42 11.40 4.61
N MET A 47 3.42 11.43 5.49
CA MET A 47 3.41 10.63 6.71
C MET A 47 2.28 11.07 7.62
N THR A 48 1.59 10.10 8.21
CA THR A 48 0.67 10.38 9.32
C THR A 48 1.47 10.51 10.62
N GLU A 49 0.91 11.17 11.64
CA GLU A 49 1.54 11.23 12.96
C GLU A 49 1.84 9.83 13.55
N TYR A 50 1.03 8.83 13.20
CA TYR A 50 1.26 7.45 13.61
C TYR A 50 2.51 6.89 12.93
N GLU A 51 2.62 7.01 11.60
CA GLU A 51 3.79 6.54 10.86
C GLU A 51 5.08 7.22 11.31
N GLU A 52 5.06 8.51 11.63
CA GLU A 52 6.23 9.21 12.18
C GLU A 52 6.66 8.64 13.53
N LYS A 53 5.70 8.37 14.43
CA LYS A 53 5.95 7.83 15.77
C LYS A 53 6.48 6.39 15.75
N PHE A 54 6.12 5.60 14.76
CA PHE A 54 6.38 4.15 14.75
C PHE A 54 7.35 3.68 13.66
N SER A 55 7.58 4.45 12.59
CA SER A 55 8.58 4.10 11.57
C SER A 55 9.98 4.00 12.17
N SER A 56 10.33 4.90 13.10
CA SER A 56 11.61 4.88 13.84
C SER A 56 11.80 3.65 14.73
N LYS A 57 10.72 2.90 15.01
CA LYS A 57 10.76 1.66 15.80
C LYS A 57 10.88 0.40 14.94
N GLY A 58 11.04 0.55 13.62
CA GLY A 58 11.19 -0.56 12.68
C GLY A 58 9.87 -1.12 12.14
N ASN A 59 8.73 -0.48 12.43
CA ASN A 59 7.46 -0.87 11.83
C ASN A 59 7.44 -0.47 10.35
N LYS A 60 7.42 -1.46 9.47
CA LYS A 60 7.31 -1.25 8.03
C LYS A 60 5.87 -0.89 7.68
N ILE A 61 5.73 0.07 6.77
CA ILE A 61 4.44 0.43 6.19
C ILE A 61 4.35 -0.25 4.84
N CYS A 62 3.33 -1.06 4.64
CA CYS A 62 3.00 -1.61 3.34
C CYS A 62 2.11 -0.61 2.58
N LYS A 63 2.26 -0.53 1.26
CA LYS A 63 1.43 0.33 0.39
C LYS A 63 1.06 -0.41 -0.88
N LEU A 64 -0.17 -0.26 -1.32
CA LEU A 64 -0.62 -0.70 -2.65
C LEU A 64 -1.35 0.43 -3.38
N ILE A 65 -1.32 0.35 -4.70
CA ILE A 65 -2.06 1.21 -5.62
C ILE A 65 -2.86 0.29 -6.53
N THR A 66 -4.17 0.52 -6.61
CA THR A 66 -5.05 -0.25 -7.49
C THR A 66 -5.99 0.67 -8.24
N SER A 67 -6.31 0.30 -9.48
CA SER A 67 -7.20 1.05 -10.36
C SER A 67 -8.38 0.20 -10.79
N ARG A 68 -9.55 0.82 -10.91
CA ARG A 68 -10.73 0.14 -11.43
C ARG A 68 -10.57 -0.12 -12.92
N ILE A 69 -10.74 -1.37 -13.34
CA ILE A 69 -10.78 -1.75 -14.75
C ILE A 69 -12.01 -1.13 -15.40
N VAL A 70 -11.80 -0.36 -16.46
CA VAL A 70 -12.88 0.21 -17.29
C VAL A 70 -12.99 -0.65 -18.54
N LYS A 71 -14.15 -1.27 -18.75
CA LYS A 71 -14.48 -1.98 -19.99
C LYS A 71 -14.82 -1.01 -21.10
#